data_AF-A0A1V3FSF7-F1
#
_entry.id   AF-A0A1V3FSF7-F1
#
_cell.length_a   1.000
_cell.length_b   1.000
_cell.length_c   1.000
_cell.angle_alpha   90.00
_cell.angle_beta   90.00
_cell.angle_gamma   90.00
#
_symmetry.space_group_name_H-M   'P 1'
#
loop_
_entity.id
_entity.type
_entity.pdbx_description
1 polymer ?
#
loop_
_entity_poly.entity_id
_entity_poly.type
_entity_poly.pdbx_seq_one_letter_code
_entity_poly.pdbx_strand_id
1 'polypeptide(L)'
;MWHYAKPIVVVSECLGFSPCRYNGDQLNDEVVHKLAPFVQFIPICPEMRIGLGTPRETIRLVKEDEHVRLVQPSTEMDITEQMNEFSVSFLKQLLEVDGFILKSRSPSCGIKDVKIYSSKKKGPALGKGTGMFAEHVLRMFAHKAVEEEGRLTNFVIREHFLTKLFTLALFREVKQTNSHHRLVEFHAEHKYLFMAYHQQKLKQLGNIVANRVRLPIEEVFLRYEQTLYELSARRSRRNSNINVCQHMIGYFKHELSGEEKRYVHELLEKYRAGKLPLSSVTAVIRSWAIRYQNEYLLKQRYFQPYPEPLLDVTDSGKGRDY
;
A
#
# COMPACT_ATOMS: atom_id res chain seq x y z
N MET A 1 13.26 -6.57 19.40
CA MET A 1 13.18 -6.67 17.92
C MET A 1 11.71 -6.52 17.54
N TRP A 2 11.38 -5.72 16.52
CA TRP A 2 9.98 -5.53 16.12
C TRP A 2 9.43 -6.82 15.50
N HIS A 3 8.23 -7.23 15.91
CA HIS A 3 7.47 -8.24 15.17
C HIS A 3 6.85 -7.59 13.94
N TYR A 4 7.00 -8.21 12.77
CA TYR A 4 6.32 -7.83 11.54
C TYR A 4 5.52 -9.02 11.04
N ALA A 5 4.20 -8.85 10.97
CA ALA A 5 3.32 -9.81 10.32
C ALA A 5 3.73 -9.98 8.87
N LYS A 6 3.68 -11.23 8.35
CA LYS A 6 4.01 -11.52 6.95
C LYS A 6 2.79 -11.20 6.07
N PRO A 7 2.80 -10.12 5.27
CA PRO A 7 1.65 -9.75 4.46
C PRO A 7 1.41 -10.78 3.36
N ILE A 8 0.14 -10.96 2.97
CA ILE A 8 -0.24 -11.77 1.80
C ILE A 8 -0.54 -10.85 0.63
N VAL A 9 0.22 -10.96 -0.46
CA VAL A 9 0.15 -10.04 -1.61
C VAL A 9 -0.08 -10.79 -2.91
N VAL A 10 -1.15 -10.41 -3.61
CA VAL A 10 -1.35 -10.84 -5.00
C VAL A 10 -0.43 -10.02 -5.90
N VAL A 11 0.37 -10.68 -6.72
CA VAL A 11 1.37 -10.01 -7.56
C VAL A 11 1.25 -10.45 -9.00
N SER A 12 1.39 -9.52 -9.94
CA SER A 12 1.48 -9.88 -11.35
C SER A 12 2.67 -10.81 -11.58
N GLU A 13 2.41 -12.02 -12.06
CA GLU A 13 3.38 -13.11 -12.15
C GLU A 13 4.60 -12.77 -13.04
N CYS A 14 4.41 -11.89 -14.02
CA CYS A 14 5.50 -11.40 -14.88
C CYS A 14 6.55 -10.57 -14.13
N LEU A 15 6.29 -10.15 -12.88
CA LEU A 15 7.19 -9.36 -12.02
C LEU A 15 8.16 -10.26 -11.23
N GLY A 16 8.76 -11.24 -11.88
CA GLY A 16 9.86 -12.01 -11.29
C GLY A 16 9.51 -13.45 -10.92
N PHE A 17 8.34 -13.97 -11.31
CA PHE A 17 7.94 -15.35 -10.99
C PHE A 17 7.95 -16.28 -12.20
N SER A 18 7.45 -15.82 -13.35
CA SER A 18 7.41 -16.64 -14.57
C SER A 18 7.50 -15.78 -15.84
N PRO A 19 8.08 -16.29 -16.94
CA PRO A 19 8.09 -15.64 -18.25
C PRO A 19 6.71 -15.68 -18.92
N CYS A 20 5.69 -15.08 -18.30
CA CYS A 20 4.29 -15.17 -18.73
C CYS A 20 3.81 -13.96 -19.57
N ARG A 21 4.73 -13.08 -19.99
CA ARG A 21 4.39 -11.97 -20.90
C ARG A 21 4.01 -12.50 -22.28
N TYR A 22 3.34 -11.66 -23.07
CA TYR A 22 2.89 -12.02 -24.42
C TYR A 22 4.04 -12.48 -25.32
N ASN A 23 5.25 -11.93 -25.11
CA ASN A 23 6.46 -12.23 -25.86
C ASN A 23 7.35 -13.31 -25.21
N GLY A 24 6.93 -13.95 -24.12
CA GLY A 24 7.77 -14.92 -23.41
C GLY A 24 8.82 -14.32 -22.47
N ASP A 25 8.78 -13.00 -22.22
CA ASP A 25 9.70 -12.37 -21.27
C ASP A 25 9.21 -12.45 -19.83
N GLN A 26 10.18 -12.34 -18.90
CA GLN A 26 9.98 -12.06 -17.48
C GLN A 26 10.62 -10.71 -17.13
N LEU A 27 10.00 -9.96 -16.21
CA LEU A 27 10.58 -8.75 -15.64
C LEU A 27 11.20 -9.06 -14.30
N ASN A 28 12.41 -8.58 -14.06
CA ASN A 28 13.03 -8.61 -12.74
C ASN A 28 12.76 -7.29 -12.04
N ASP A 29 11.65 -7.24 -11.29
CA ASP A 29 11.27 -6.05 -10.52
C ASP A 29 12.01 -6.01 -9.17
N GLU A 30 12.80 -4.95 -8.96
CA GLU A 30 13.65 -4.82 -7.77
C GLU A 30 12.83 -4.66 -6.48
N VAL A 31 11.68 -3.98 -6.54
CA VAL A 31 10.84 -3.78 -5.36
C VAL A 31 10.20 -5.10 -4.93
N VAL A 32 9.67 -5.87 -5.90
CA VAL A 32 9.13 -7.21 -5.64
C VAL A 32 10.22 -8.15 -5.09
N HIS A 33 11.43 -8.10 -5.66
CA HIS A 33 12.56 -8.90 -5.17
C HIS A 33 12.93 -8.58 -3.73
N LYS A 34 13.07 -7.28 -3.39
CA LYS A 34 13.36 -6.83 -2.01
C LYS A 34 12.25 -7.21 -1.01
N LEU A 35 11.00 -7.25 -1.46
CA LEU A 35 9.83 -7.63 -0.64
C LEU A 35 9.73 -9.13 -0.35
N ALA A 36 10.28 -9.99 -1.21
CA ALA A 36 10.10 -11.44 -1.13
C ALA A 36 10.42 -12.09 0.23
N PRO A 37 11.47 -11.68 0.97
CA PRO A 37 11.74 -12.23 2.31
C PRO A 37 10.67 -11.90 3.35
N PHE A 38 9.89 -10.84 3.14
CA PHE A 38 8.98 -10.26 4.13
C PHE A 38 7.50 -10.50 3.82
N VAL A 39 7.18 -11.05 2.64
CA VAL A 39 5.82 -11.16 2.10
C VAL A 39 5.56 -12.59 1.62
N GLN A 40 4.32 -13.04 1.71
CA GLN A 40 3.83 -14.22 1.00
C GLN A 40 3.16 -13.79 -0.30
N PHE A 41 3.77 -14.11 -1.43
CA PHE A 41 3.23 -13.76 -2.73
C PHE A 41 2.26 -14.83 -3.26
N ILE A 42 1.16 -14.36 -3.85
CA ILE A 42 0.24 -15.14 -4.69
C ILE A 42 0.43 -14.63 -6.12
N PRO A 43 1.35 -15.23 -6.91
CA PRO A 43 1.59 -14.81 -8.28
C PRO A 43 0.39 -15.15 -9.16
N ILE A 44 -0.01 -14.21 -10.01
CA ILE A 44 -1.11 -14.41 -10.95
C ILE A 44 -0.85 -13.71 -12.30
N CYS A 45 -1.06 -14.45 -13.39
CA CYS A 45 -1.23 -13.88 -14.72
C CYS A 45 -2.65 -14.17 -15.22
N PRO A 46 -3.57 -13.18 -15.18
CA PRO A 46 -4.95 -13.37 -15.64
C PRO A 46 -5.01 -13.92 -17.07
N GLU A 47 -4.15 -13.43 -17.95
CA GLU A 47 -4.05 -13.82 -19.36
C GLU A 47 -3.69 -15.30 -19.55
N MET A 48 -2.78 -15.84 -18.73
CA MET A 48 -2.47 -17.27 -18.74
C MET A 48 -3.64 -18.10 -18.22
N ARG A 49 -4.35 -17.59 -17.20
CA ARG A 49 -5.42 -18.32 -16.53
C ARG A 49 -6.70 -18.43 -17.34
N ILE A 50 -6.92 -17.51 -18.27
CA ILE A 50 -7.99 -17.62 -19.28
C ILE A 50 -7.55 -18.42 -20.52
N GLY A 51 -6.35 -19.01 -20.53
CA GLY A 51 -5.91 -19.96 -21.55
C GLY A 51 -5.18 -19.36 -22.75
N LEU A 52 -4.75 -18.09 -22.72
CA LEU A 52 -4.05 -17.50 -23.87
C LEU A 52 -2.62 -18.05 -24.09
N GLY A 53 -2.01 -18.66 -23.08
CA GLY A 53 -0.66 -19.20 -23.16
C GLY A 53 0.45 -18.15 -23.33
N THR A 54 1.68 -18.64 -23.50
CA THR A 54 2.86 -17.83 -23.80
C THR A 54 3.80 -18.62 -24.73
N PRO A 55 4.32 -18.01 -25.82
CA PRO A 55 3.97 -16.67 -26.34
C PRO A 55 2.52 -16.60 -26.83
N ARG A 56 1.99 -15.37 -26.91
CA ARG A 56 0.64 -15.10 -27.40
C ARG A 56 0.58 -13.77 -28.13
N GLU A 57 -0.45 -13.62 -28.95
CA GLU A 57 -0.81 -12.38 -29.58
C GLU A 57 -1.25 -11.32 -28.55
N THR A 58 -0.89 -10.06 -28.81
CA THR A 58 -1.20 -8.96 -27.89
C THR A 58 -2.70 -8.75 -27.73
N ILE A 59 -3.14 -8.39 -26.53
CA ILE A 59 -4.52 -7.98 -26.27
C ILE A 59 -4.59 -6.46 -26.06
N ARG A 60 -5.76 -5.87 -26.18
CA ARG A 60 -6.00 -4.44 -25.91
C ARG A 60 -7.43 -4.17 -25.48
N LEU A 61 -7.61 -3.05 -24.78
CA LEU A 61 -8.93 -2.52 -24.48
C LEU A 61 -9.44 -1.67 -25.64
N VAL A 62 -10.67 -1.90 -26.07
CA VAL A 62 -11.35 -1.16 -27.13
C VAL A 62 -12.65 -0.61 -26.59
N LYS A 63 -12.96 0.66 -26.88
CA LYS A 63 -14.27 1.23 -26.59
C LYS A 63 -15.20 0.91 -27.77
N GLU A 64 -16.23 0.10 -27.52
CA GLU A 64 -17.34 -0.16 -28.45
C GLU A 64 -18.62 0.35 -27.77
N ASP A 65 -19.27 1.33 -28.39
CA ASP A 65 -20.38 2.10 -27.79
C ASP A 65 -19.99 2.67 -26.41
N GLU A 66 -20.76 2.36 -25.35
CA GLU A 66 -20.47 2.77 -23.97
C GLU A 66 -19.73 1.69 -23.16
N HIS A 67 -19.28 0.61 -23.79
CA HIS A 67 -18.61 -0.50 -23.11
C HIS A 67 -17.14 -0.63 -23.51
N VAL A 68 -16.32 -1.06 -22.56
CA VAL A 68 -14.91 -1.39 -22.80
C VAL A 68 -14.79 -2.90 -22.95
N ARG A 69 -14.24 -3.33 -24.09
CA ARG A 69 -14.01 -4.75 -24.42
C ARG A 69 -12.53 -5.07 -24.42
N LEU A 70 -12.17 -6.26 -23.96
CA LEU A 70 -10.82 -6.80 -24.03
C LEU A 70 -10.74 -7.75 -25.22
N VAL A 71 -9.95 -7.37 -26.22
CA VAL A 71 -9.89 -8.10 -27.50
C VAL A 71 -8.46 -8.47 -27.84
N GLN A 72 -8.30 -9.55 -28.60
CA GLN A 72 -7.07 -9.94 -29.29
C GLN A 72 -7.19 -9.55 -30.78
N PRO A 73 -6.56 -8.45 -31.22
CA PRO A 73 -6.75 -7.89 -32.56
C PRO A 73 -6.45 -8.83 -33.72
N SER A 74 -5.41 -9.66 -33.61
CA SER A 74 -4.95 -10.51 -34.72
C SER A 74 -5.87 -11.69 -34.98
N THR A 75 -6.59 -12.15 -33.96
CA THR A 75 -7.58 -13.23 -34.06
C THR A 75 -9.02 -12.71 -34.05
N GLU A 76 -9.21 -11.41 -33.86
CA GLU A 76 -10.50 -10.73 -33.61
C GLU A 76 -11.30 -11.31 -32.42
N MET A 77 -10.67 -12.14 -31.59
CA MET A 77 -11.30 -12.74 -30.42
C MET A 77 -11.65 -11.69 -29.37
N ASP A 78 -12.88 -11.76 -28.89
CA ASP A 78 -13.35 -11.03 -27.70
C ASP A 78 -13.22 -11.94 -26.48
N ILE A 79 -12.38 -11.52 -25.52
CA ILE A 79 -12.07 -12.27 -24.31
C ILE A 79 -12.59 -11.55 -23.05
N THR A 80 -13.51 -10.60 -23.23
CA THR A 80 -14.09 -9.78 -22.16
C THR A 80 -14.74 -10.64 -21.08
N GLU A 81 -15.66 -11.52 -21.47
CA GLU A 81 -16.39 -12.35 -20.49
C GLU A 81 -15.46 -13.35 -19.80
N GLN A 82 -14.56 -14.00 -20.54
CA GLN A 82 -13.57 -14.92 -19.97
C GLN A 82 -12.72 -14.22 -18.89
N MET A 83 -12.27 -12.99 -19.15
CA MET A 83 -11.51 -12.20 -18.20
C MET A 83 -12.36 -11.80 -16.98
N ASN A 84 -13.58 -11.31 -17.19
CA ASN A 84 -14.48 -10.90 -16.11
C ASN A 84 -14.84 -12.08 -15.18
N GLU A 85 -15.21 -13.23 -15.75
CA GLU A 85 -15.55 -14.45 -15.03
C GLU A 85 -14.36 -14.94 -14.21
N PHE A 86 -13.17 -15.03 -14.84
CA PHE A 86 -11.94 -15.39 -14.14
C PHE A 86 -11.63 -14.42 -13.01
N SER A 87 -11.67 -13.11 -13.26
CA SER A 87 -11.39 -12.08 -12.27
C SER A 87 -12.29 -12.20 -11.05
N VAL A 88 -13.61 -12.31 -11.24
CA VAL A 88 -14.57 -12.44 -10.13
C VAL A 88 -14.37 -13.75 -9.38
N SER A 89 -14.19 -14.86 -10.09
CA SER A 89 -14.01 -16.18 -9.50
C SER A 89 -12.75 -16.25 -8.64
N PHE A 90 -11.60 -15.84 -9.20
CA PHE A 90 -10.32 -15.81 -8.50
C PHE A 90 -10.37 -14.90 -7.26
N LEU A 91 -10.88 -13.68 -7.41
CA LEU A 91 -10.90 -12.70 -6.34
C LEU A 91 -11.83 -13.09 -5.18
N LYS A 92 -12.94 -13.79 -5.45
CA LYS A 92 -13.83 -14.35 -4.41
C LYS A 92 -13.22 -15.53 -3.64
N GLN A 93 -12.28 -16.25 -4.25
CA GLN A 93 -11.60 -17.38 -3.62
C GLN A 93 -10.44 -16.94 -2.71
N LEU A 94 -10.02 -15.67 -2.77
CA LEU A 94 -9.00 -15.14 -1.87
C LEU A 94 -9.55 -15.06 -0.44
N LEU A 95 -9.08 -15.95 0.44
CA LEU A 95 -9.44 -15.96 1.85
C LEU A 95 -8.84 -14.76 2.59
N GLU A 96 -7.52 -14.60 2.50
CA GLU A 96 -6.77 -13.54 3.16
C GLU A 96 -5.86 -12.83 2.15
N VAL A 97 -5.98 -11.51 2.07
CA VAL A 97 -5.13 -10.66 1.23
C VAL A 97 -4.97 -9.30 1.88
N ASP A 98 -3.71 -8.84 1.95
CA ASP A 98 -3.32 -7.57 2.56
C ASP A 98 -2.99 -6.52 1.48
N GLY A 99 -2.61 -6.96 0.27
CA GLY A 99 -2.37 -6.06 -0.84
C GLY A 99 -2.20 -6.70 -2.22
N PHE A 100 -1.98 -5.85 -3.22
CA PHE A 100 -1.85 -6.17 -4.63
C PHE A 100 -0.71 -5.34 -5.24
N ILE A 101 0.18 -5.98 -5.99
CA ILE A 101 1.20 -5.34 -6.82
C ILE A 101 0.97 -5.75 -8.27
N LEU A 102 0.45 -4.84 -9.09
CA LEU A 102 0.03 -5.15 -10.44
C LEU A 102 0.96 -4.55 -11.50
N LYS A 103 1.04 -5.21 -12.66
CA LYS A 103 1.85 -4.75 -13.78
C LYS A 103 1.21 -3.54 -14.47
N SER A 104 1.92 -2.42 -14.43
CA SER A 104 1.52 -1.15 -15.04
C SER A 104 1.28 -1.28 -16.55
N ARG A 105 0.28 -0.53 -17.03
CA ARG A 105 -0.12 -0.42 -18.45
C ARG A 105 -0.54 -1.74 -19.12
N SER A 106 -0.69 -2.82 -18.37
CA SER A 106 -1.27 -4.06 -18.90
C SER A 106 -2.77 -3.87 -19.17
N PRO A 107 -3.29 -4.31 -20.33
CA PRO A 107 -4.74 -4.33 -20.60
C PRO A 107 -5.57 -5.13 -19.59
N SER A 108 -4.94 -6.07 -18.88
CA SER A 108 -5.56 -6.86 -17.80
C SER A 108 -5.24 -6.27 -16.42
N CYS A 109 -3.96 -6.01 -16.12
CA CYS A 109 -3.50 -5.74 -14.75
C CYS A 109 -3.23 -4.27 -14.43
N GLY A 110 -3.15 -3.36 -15.40
CA GLY A 110 -2.81 -1.97 -15.11
C GLY A 110 -3.92 -1.29 -14.31
N ILE A 111 -3.64 -0.69 -13.16
CA ILE A 111 -4.66 0.01 -12.38
C ILE A 111 -5.04 1.35 -13.03
N LYS A 112 -4.14 1.90 -13.85
CA LYS A 112 -4.35 3.15 -14.58
C LYS A 112 -3.45 3.27 -15.81
N ASP A 113 -3.63 4.36 -16.55
CA ASP A 113 -2.84 4.68 -17.76
C ASP A 113 -2.85 3.57 -18.83
N VAL A 114 -3.84 2.66 -18.79
CA VAL A 114 -4.02 1.58 -19.76
C VAL A 114 -4.69 2.17 -21.00
N LYS A 115 -4.07 2.00 -22.17
CA LYS A 115 -4.60 2.57 -23.42
C LYS A 115 -5.92 1.92 -23.81
N ILE A 116 -6.92 2.74 -24.11
CA ILE A 116 -8.19 2.34 -24.70
C ILE A 116 -8.22 2.82 -26.14
N TYR A 117 -8.50 1.91 -27.08
CA TYR A 117 -8.48 2.16 -28.52
C TYR A 117 -9.89 2.35 -29.08
N SER A 118 -10.01 3.06 -30.21
CA SER A 118 -11.30 3.28 -30.90
C SER A 118 -11.80 2.10 -31.73
N SER A 119 -10.93 1.13 -32.03
CA SER A 119 -11.28 -0.04 -32.83
C SER A 119 -10.39 -1.22 -32.50
N LYS A 120 -10.86 -2.43 -32.85
CA LYS A 120 -10.10 -3.68 -32.70
C LYS A 120 -8.78 -3.68 -33.49
N LYS A 121 -8.72 -2.97 -34.62
CA LYS A 121 -7.54 -2.91 -35.51
C LYS A 121 -6.57 -1.79 -35.11
N LYS A 122 -5.90 -1.16 -36.09
CA LYS A 122 -5.08 0.04 -35.87
C LYS A 122 -6.01 1.26 -35.77
N GLY A 123 -6.07 1.85 -34.59
CA GLY A 123 -6.74 3.11 -34.33
C GLY A 123 -5.96 3.92 -33.31
N PRO A 124 -6.17 5.24 -33.24
CA PRO A 124 -5.60 6.05 -32.16
C PRO A 124 -6.14 5.57 -30.80
N ALA A 125 -5.35 5.78 -29.76
CA ALA A 125 -5.87 5.64 -28.41
C ALA A 125 -6.87 6.78 -28.16
N LEU A 126 -8.10 6.43 -27.79
CA LEU A 126 -9.14 7.39 -27.39
C LEU A 126 -8.86 7.99 -26.01
N GLY A 127 -8.16 7.24 -25.17
CA GLY A 127 -7.87 7.66 -23.82
C GLY A 127 -7.16 6.59 -23.02
N LYS A 128 -7.27 6.73 -21.70
CA LYS A 128 -6.67 5.86 -20.72
C LYS A 128 -7.74 5.37 -19.75
N GLY A 129 -7.59 4.14 -19.30
CA GLY A 129 -8.43 3.57 -18.24
C GLY A 129 -7.66 2.57 -17.41
N THR A 130 -8.39 1.58 -16.93
CA THR A 130 -7.93 0.52 -16.04
C THR A 130 -8.05 -0.82 -16.77
N GLY A 131 -7.12 -1.72 -16.51
CA GLY A 131 -7.14 -3.07 -17.03
C GLY A 131 -8.28 -3.87 -16.40
N MET A 132 -8.85 -4.78 -17.17
CA MET A 132 -10.11 -5.43 -16.81
C MET A 132 -10.03 -6.22 -15.49
N PHE A 133 -8.93 -6.95 -15.25
CA PHE A 133 -8.69 -7.61 -13.96
C PHE A 133 -8.44 -6.61 -12.83
N ALA A 134 -7.67 -5.56 -13.09
CA ALA A 134 -7.39 -4.52 -12.11
C ALA A 134 -8.65 -3.73 -11.69
N GLU A 135 -9.62 -3.56 -12.59
CA GLU A 135 -10.90 -2.93 -12.28
C GLU A 135 -11.65 -3.72 -11.21
N HIS A 136 -11.70 -5.05 -11.34
CA HIS A 136 -12.28 -5.92 -10.32
C HIS A 136 -11.50 -5.86 -8.99
N VAL A 137 -10.17 -5.80 -9.02
CA VAL A 137 -9.34 -5.62 -7.83
C VAL A 137 -9.68 -4.32 -7.11
N LEU A 138 -9.76 -3.20 -7.84
CA LEU A 138 -10.10 -1.91 -7.24
C LEU A 138 -11.52 -1.90 -6.68
N ARG A 139 -12.49 -2.50 -7.38
CA ARG A 139 -13.88 -2.58 -6.91
C ARG A 139 -14.02 -3.38 -5.60
N MET A 140 -13.30 -4.49 -5.47
CA MET A 140 -13.45 -5.41 -4.33
C MET A 140 -12.47 -5.11 -3.18
N PHE A 141 -11.28 -4.60 -3.49
CA PHE A 141 -10.15 -4.50 -2.57
C PHE A 141 -9.50 -3.11 -2.51
N ALA A 142 -10.17 -2.02 -2.94
CA ALA A 142 -9.65 -0.65 -2.82
C ALA A 142 -9.21 -0.26 -1.39
N HIS A 143 -9.79 -0.91 -0.37
CA HIS A 143 -9.42 -0.69 1.03
C HIS A 143 -8.07 -1.32 1.42
N LYS A 144 -7.58 -2.31 0.66
CA LYS A 144 -6.26 -2.95 0.83
C LYS A 144 -5.13 -2.10 0.23
N ALA A 145 -3.88 -2.53 0.38
CA ALA A 145 -2.75 -1.87 -0.26
C ALA A 145 -2.66 -2.29 -1.74
N VAL A 146 -3.10 -1.44 -2.68
CA VAL A 146 -3.08 -1.74 -4.12
C VAL A 146 -2.21 -0.71 -4.83
N GLU A 147 -1.21 -1.16 -5.59
CA GLU A 147 -0.36 -0.25 -6.37
C GLU A 147 0.27 -0.95 -7.60
N GLU A 148 0.81 -0.16 -8.52
CA GLU A 148 1.59 -0.65 -9.65
C GLU A 148 3.10 -0.66 -9.36
N GLU A 149 3.80 -1.66 -9.89
CA GLU A 149 5.27 -1.81 -9.77
C GLU A 149 6.02 -0.52 -10.16
N GLY A 150 5.62 0.09 -11.28
CA GLY A 150 6.28 1.29 -11.79
C GLY A 150 6.08 2.53 -10.92
N ARG A 151 5.08 2.52 -10.03
CA ARG A 151 4.82 3.60 -9.08
C ARG A 151 5.54 3.39 -7.75
N LEU A 152 5.78 2.13 -7.40
CA LEU A 152 6.58 1.79 -6.22
C LEU A 152 8.07 2.18 -6.38
N THR A 153 8.51 2.65 -7.54
CA THR A 153 9.82 3.30 -7.67
C THR A 153 9.86 4.69 -7.04
N ASN A 154 8.69 5.32 -6.83
CA ASN A 154 8.59 6.59 -6.11
C ASN A 154 8.55 6.35 -4.60
N PHE A 155 9.47 6.97 -3.89
CA PHE A 155 9.69 6.86 -2.45
C PHE A 155 8.42 7.14 -1.65
N VAL A 156 7.72 8.23 -1.94
CA VAL A 156 6.52 8.62 -1.17
C VAL A 156 5.38 7.64 -1.37
N ILE A 157 5.18 7.15 -2.60
CA ILE A 157 4.17 6.13 -2.90
C ILE A 157 4.55 4.80 -2.24
N ARG A 158 5.81 4.39 -2.35
CA ARG A 158 6.36 3.18 -1.74
C ARG A 158 6.23 3.18 -0.23
N GLU A 159 6.62 4.26 0.46
CA GLU A 159 6.46 4.40 1.92
C GLU A 159 5.00 4.22 2.34
N HIS A 160 4.07 4.87 1.63
CA HIS A 160 2.65 4.78 1.94
C HIS A 160 2.12 3.35 1.73
N PHE A 161 2.45 2.74 0.58
CA PHE A 161 2.08 1.37 0.27
C PHE A 161 2.59 0.37 1.32
N LEU A 162 3.88 0.42 1.64
CA LEU A 162 4.49 -0.48 2.62
C LEU A 162 3.91 -0.27 4.03
N THR A 163 3.76 0.98 4.45
CA THR A 163 3.13 1.31 5.73
C THR A 163 1.73 0.72 5.83
N LYS A 164 0.91 0.93 4.79
CA LYS A 164 -0.45 0.38 4.75
C LYS A 164 -0.42 -1.15 4.76
N LEU A 165 0.41 -1.77 3.94
CA LEU A 165 0.53 -3.22 3.80
C LEU A 165 0.87 -3.90 5.14
N PHE A 166 1.94 -3.47 5.81
CA PHE A 166 2.38 -4.08 7.07
C PHE A 166 1.43 -3.76 8.23
N THR A 167 0.81 -2.58 8.25
CA THR A 167 -0.23 -2.24 9.24
C THR A 167 -1.45 -3.16 9.11
N LEU A 168 -1.94 -3.38 7.89
CA LEU A 168 -3.09 -4.25 7.65
C LEU A 168 -2.79 -5.72 7.95
N ALA A 169 -1.59 -6.20 7.56
CA ALA A 169 -1.16 -7.57 7.89
C ALA A 169 -1.08 -7.79 9.40
N LEU A 170 -0.51 -6.84 10.15
CA LEU A 170 -0.43 -6.93 11.61
C LEU A 170 -1.82 -6.86 12.25
N PHE A 171 -2.70 -6.00 11.73
CA PHE A 171 -4.07 -5.94 12.20
C PHE A 171 -4.82 -7.26 11.94
N ARG A 172 -4.60 -7.94 10.81
CA ARG A 172 -5.16 -9.27 10.52
C ARG A 172 -4.77 -10.29 11.59
N GLU A 173 -3.47 -10.39 11.92
CA GLU A 173 -3.01 -11.28 13.01
C GLU A 173 -3.63 -10.92 14.36
N VAL A 174 -3.70 -9.62 14.69
CA VAL A 174 -4.32 -9.16 15.94
C VAL A 174 -5.82 -9.52 15.99
N LYS A 175 -6.55 -9.34 14.88
CA LYS A 175 -7.97 -9.70 14.77
C LYS A 175 -8.21 -11.20 14.97
N GLN A 176 -7.34 -12.06 14.45
CA GLN A 176 -7.42 -13.51 14.64
C GLN A 176 -7.28 -13.95 16.11
N THR A 177 -6.59 -13.16 16.95
CA THR A 177 -6.50 -13.47 18.40
C THR A 177 -7.82 -13.30 19.15
N ASN A 178 -8.78 -12.58 18.55
CA ASN A 178 -10.02 -12.14 19.18
C ASN A 178 -9.84 -11.50 20.58
N SER A 179 -8.66 -10.90 20.82
CA SER A 179 -8.28 -10.37 22.13
C SER A 179 -8.38 -8.85 22.15
N HIS A 180 -9.25 -8.34 23.04
CA HIS A 180 -9.38 -6.91 23.27
C HIS A 180 -8.05 -6.27 23.73
N HIS A 181 -7.29 -6.98 24.56
CA HIS A 181 -5.97 -6.53 25.02
C HIS A 181 -5.01 -6.33 23.84
N ARG A 182 -4.94 -7.30 22.92
CA ARG A 182 -4.08 -7.20 21.72
C ARG A 182 -4.49 -6.03 20.83
N LEU A 183 -5.79 -5.74 20.72
CA LEU A 183 -6.28 -4.56 20.01
C LEU A 183 -5.85 -3.24 20.68
N VAL A 184 -5.91 -3.17 22.01
CA VAL A 184 -5.44 -2.00 22.78
C VAL A 184 -3.95 -1.78 22.56
N GLU A 185 -3.13 -2.82 22.63
CA GLU A 185 -1.69 -2.74 22.36
C GLU A 185 -1.39 -2.29 20.94
N PHE A 186 -2.05 -2.91 19.94
CA PHE A 186 -1.94 -2.49 18.55
C PHE A 186 -2.26 -1.00 18.39
N HIS A 187 -3.37 -0.53 18.95
CA HIS A 187 -3.75 0.87 18.87
C HIS A 187 -2.72 1.81 19.54
N ALA A 188 -2.21 1.43 20.72
CA ALA A 188 -1.23 2.21 21.45
C ALA A 188 0.10 2.33 20.70
N GLU A 189 0.59 1.24 20.09
CA GLU A 189 1.81 1.21 19.28
C GLU A 189 1.70 2.03 17.98
N HIS A 190 0.49 2.21 17.44
CA HIS A 190 0.27 2.92 16.18
C HIS A 190 -0.24 4.35 16.35
N LYS A 191 -0.41 4.84 17.59
CA LYS A 191 -1.03 6.15 17.88
C LYS A 191 -0.47 7.29 17.04
N TYR A 192 0.86 7.47 17.02
CA TYR A 192 1.47 8.57 16.25
C TYR A 192 1.44 8.35 14.74
N LEU A 193 1.50 7.10 14.29
CA LEU A 193 1.30 6.77 12.88
C LEU A 193 -0.12 7.15 12.45
N PHE A 194 -1.14 6.74 13.21
CA PHE A 194 -2.52 7.09 12.94
C PHE A 194 -2.80 8.58 13.06
N MET A 195 -2.12 9.28 13.97
CA MET A 195 -2.18 10.73 14.07
C MET A 195 -1.65 11.42 12.81
N ALA A 196 -0.53 10.93 12.26
CA ALA A 196 0.06 11.46 11.03
C ALA A 196 -0.87 11.30 9.82
N TYR A 197 -1.63 10.20 9.77
CA TYR A 197 -2.59 9.94 8.71
C TYR A 197 -3.88 10.74 8.88
N HIS A 198 -4.55 10.62 10.04
CA HIS A 198 -5.85 11.26 10.25
C HIS A 198 -6.24 11.35 11.73
N GLN A 199 -6.09 12.53 12.33
CA GLN A 199 -6.36 12.75 13.77
C GLN A 199 -7.81 12.46 14.20
N GLN A 200 -8.82 12.84 13.39
CA GLN A 200 -10.21 12.52 13.69
C GLN A 200 -10.48 11.00 13.68
N LYS A 201 -9.95 10.27 12.70
CA LYS A 201 -10.08 8.80 12.64
C LYS A 201 -9.32 8.12 13.78
N LEU A 202 -8.15 8.63 14.18
CA LEU A 202 -7.47 8.19 15.40
C LEU A 202 -8.38 8.31 16.63
N LYS A 203 -9.07 9.45 16.81
CA LYS A 203 -10.02 9.63 17.93
C LYS A 203 -11.19 8.63 17.85
N GLN A 204 -11.73 8.39 16.65
CA GLN A 204 -12.78 7.38 16.44
C GLN A 204 -12.30 5.97 16.80
N LEU A 205 -11.12 5.58 16.32
CA LEU A 205 -10.47 4.30 16.67
C LEU A 205 -10.27 4.17 18.19
N GLY A 206 -9.79 5.22 18.86
CA GLY A 206 -9.63 5.22 20.32
C GLY A 206 -10.94 5.02 21.08
N ASN A 207 -12.05 5.60 20.59
CA ASN A 207 -13.38 5.40 21.17
C ASN A 207 -13.88 3.97 20.95
N ILE A 208 -13.62 3.37 19.78
CA ILE A 208 -13.96 1.97 19.47
C ILE A 208 -13.18 1.04 20.42
N VAL A 209 -11.88 1.26 20.57
CA VAL A 209 -11.01 0.50 21.48
C VAL A 209 -11.44 0.66 22.93
N ALA A 210 -11.89 1.84 23.36
CA ALA A 210 -12.38 2.03 24.72
C ALA A 210 -13.65 1.22 25.04
N ASN A 211 -14.39 0.78 24.02
CA ASN A 211 -15.60 -0.07 24.09
C ASN A 211 -16.52 0.22 25.30
N ARG A 212 -16.82 1.50 25.56
CA ARG A 212 -17.57 1.91 26.78
C ARG A 212 -18.98 1.33 26.83
N VAL A 213 -19.57 1.06 25.67
CA VAL A 213 -20.91 0.48 25.52
C VAL A 213 -20.89 -1.06 25.54
N ARG A 214 -19.73 -1.69 25.76
CA ARG A 214 -19.54 -3.14 25.93
C ARG A 214 -20.09 -4.00 24.78
N LEU A 215 -19.75 -3.62 23.54
CA LEU A 215 -20.07 -4.45 22.37
C LEU A 215 -19.33 -5.79 22.41
N PRO A 216 -19.86 -6.84 21.76
CA PRO A 216 -19.12 -8.06 21.46
C PRO A 216 -17.80 -7.75 20.75
N ILE A 217 -16.76 -8.52 21.07
CA ILE A 217 -15.39 -8.24 20.61
C ILE A 217 -15.27 -8.31 19.07
N GLU A 218 -16.03 -9.19 18.43
CA GLU A 218 -16.10 -9.34 16.98
C GLU A 218 -16.62 -8.06 16.31
N GLU A 219 -17.63 -7.43 16.92
CA GLU A 219 -18.19 -6.16 16.45
C GLU A 219 -17.21 -5.00 16.65
N VAL A 220 -16.47 -4.99 17.76
CA VAL A 220 -15.39 -4.01 18.00
C VAL A 220 -14.33 -4.12 16.91
N PHE A 221 -13.87 -5.34 16.59
CA PHE A 221 -12.90 -5.56 15.52
C PHE A 221 -13.43 -5.13 14.15
N LEU A 222 -14.68 -5.45 13.82
CA LEU A 222 -15.31 -5.04 12.56
C LEU A 222 -15.35 -3.51 12.41
N ARG A 223 -15.82 -2.80 13.45
CA ARG A 223 -15.88 -1.33 13.44
C ARG A 223 -14.48 -0.70 13.38
N TYR A 224 -13.52 -1.28 14.10
CA TYR A 224 -12.14 -0.81 14.09
C TYR A 224 -11.52 -0.99 12.70
N GLU A 225 -11.71 -2.14 12.07
CA GLU A 225 -11.21 -2.46 10.73
C GLU A 225 -11.72 -1.48 9.68
N GLN A 226 -13.03 -1.24 9.65
CA GLN A 226 -13.65 -0.28 8.72
C GLN A 226 -13.04 1.12 8.90
N THR A 227 -12.88 1.57 10.14
CA THR A 227 -12.30 2.88 10.44
C THR A 227 -10.80 2.93 10.09
N LEU A 228 -10.07 1.82 10.23
CA LEU A 228 -8.66 1.70 9.84
C LEU A 228 -8.48 1.79 8.31
N TYR A 229 -9.40 1.21 7.54
CA TYR A 229 -9.42 1.35 6.09
C TYR A 229 -9.62 2.81 5.67
N GLU A 230 -10.54 3.52 6.30
CA GLU A 230 -10.77 4.95 6.04
C GLU A 230 -9.56 5.81 6.44
N LEU A 231 -8.91 5.48 7.57
CA LEU A 231 -7.71 6.18 8.04
C LEU A 231 -6.55 6.07 7.04
N SER A 232 -6.37 4.89 6.45
CA SER A 232 -5.26 4.57 5.53
C SER A 232 -5.59 4.81 4.05
N ALA A 233 -6.76 5.39 3.74
CA ALA A 233 -7.20 5.66 2.37
C ALA A 233 -6.35 6.73 1.65
N ARG A 234 -5.62 7.57 2.40
CA ARG A 234 -4.76 8.62 1.85
C ARG A 234 -3.44 8.67 2.61
N ARG A 235 -2.37 9.08 1.93
CA ARG A 235 -1.06 9.31 2.55
C ARG A 235 -1.08 10.41 3.62
N SER A 236 -0.19 10.31 4.59
CA SER A 236 0.04 11.37 5.57
C SER A 236 0.55 12.65 4.90
N ARG A 237 0.21 13.81 5.50
CA ARG A 237 0.63 15.12 4.99
C ARG A 237 1.85 15.60 5.76
N ARG A 238 2.73 16.37 5.12
CA ARG A 238 3.93 16.95 5.78
C ARG A 238 3.57 17.70 7.07
N ASN A 239 2.55 18.56 7.04
CA ASN A 239 2.10 19.29 8.23
C ASN A 239 1.59 18.36 9.34
N SER A 240 0.95 17.24 9.00
CA SER A 240 0.54 16.23 9.98
C SER A 240 1.75 15.54 10.63
N ASN A 241 2.76 15.18 9.84
CA ASN A 241 4.00 14.61 10.38
C ASN A 241 4.76 15.61 11.27
N ILE A 242 4.80 16.90 10.91
CA ILE A 242 5.36 17.96 11.76
C ILE A 242 4.64 18.02 13.10
N ASN A 243 3.30 18.01 13.09
CA ASN A 243 2.50 18.01 14.30
C ASN A 243 2.83 16.80 15.19
N VAL A 244 2.89 15.59 14.60
CA VAL A 244 3.30 14.38 15.31
C VAL A 244 4.70 14.51 15.93
N CYS A 245 5.68 14.99 15.17
CA CYS A 245 7.03 15.22 15.67
C CYS A 245 7.03 16.22 16.85
N GLN A 246 6.28 17.32 16.76
CA GLN A 246 6.14 18.28 17.86
C GLN A 246 5.54 17.65 19.12
N HIS A 247 4.51 16.81 18.97
CA HIS A 247 3.94 16.04 20.09
C HIS A 247 4.98 15.11 20.73
N MET A 248 5.79 14.41 19.94
CA MET A 248 6.83 13.51 20.45
C MET A 248 7.98 14.26 21.10
N ILE A 249 8.40 15.41 20.54
CA ILE A 249 9.42 16.29 21.14
C ILE A 249 8.96 16.79 22.52
N GLY A 250 7.65 17.01 22.70
CA GLY A 250 7.07 17.43 23.97
C GLY A 250 7.33 16.48 25.15
N TYR A 251 7.67 15.21 24.90
CA TYR A 251 8.06 14.26 25.96
C TYR A 251 9.41 14.59 26.58
N PHE A 252 10.23 15.41 25.92
CA PHE A 252 11.58 15.75 26.35
C PHE A 252 11.71 17.24 26.72
N LYS A 253 10.59 17.91 27.04
CA LYS A 253 10.56 19.36 27.26
C LYS A 253 11.47 19.83 28.40
N HIS A 254 11.73 18.98 29.39
CA HIS A 254 12.55 19.28 30.57
C HIS A 254 13.99 18.75 30.44
N GLU A 255 14.22 17.86 29.48
CA GLU A 255 15.45 17.12 29.27
C GLU A 255 16.34 17.75 28.20
N LEU A 256 15.73 18.43 27.22
CA LEU A 256 16.45 19.04 26.10
C LEU A 256 16.97 20.44 26.43
N SER A 257 18.24 20.67 26.08
CA SER A 257 18.88 21.98 26.10
C SER A 257 18.25 22.96 25.11
N GLY A 258 18.54 24.26 25.27
CA GLY A 258 18.14 25.27 24.30
C GLY A 258 18.68 24.99 22.89
N GLU A 259 19.92 24.52 22.79
CA GLU A 259 20.56 24.15 21.52
C GLU A 259 19.87 22.98 20.82
N GLU A 260 19.57 21.91 21.55
CA GLU A 260 18.85 20.74 21.02
C GLU A 260 17.45 21.12 20.51
N LYS A 261 16.74 21.99 21.25
CA LYS A 261 15.42 22.52 20.85
C LYS A 261 15.52 23.36 19.57
N ARG A 262 16.51 24.25 19.46
CA ARG A 262 16.74 25.05 18.24
C ARG A 262 17.06 24.16 17.04
N TYR A 263 17.94 23.19 17.22
CA TYR A 263 18.35 22.29 16.14
C TYR A 263 17.18 21.47 15.60
N VAL A 264 16.37 20.83 16.46
CA VAL A 264 15.22 20.05 15.97
C VAL A 264 14.15 20.93 15.32
N HIS A 265 13.99 22.16 15.78
CA HIS A 265 13.11 23.12 15.12
C HIS A 265 13.60 23.46 13.70
N GLU A 266 14.91 23.69 13.53
CA GLU A 266 15.52 23.89 12.21
C GLU A 266 15.30 22.69 11.29
N LEU A 267 15.44 21.46 11.80
CA LEU A 267 15.15 20.24 11.04
C LEU A 267 13.68 20.17 10.60
N LEU A 268 12.73 20.55 11.47
CA LEU A 268 11.31 20.61 11.14
C LEU A 268 11.02 21.64 10.03
N GLU A 269 11.66 22.81 10.07
CA GLU A 269 11.52 23.83 9.02
C GLU A 269 12.12 23.35 7.69
N LYS A 270 13.28 22.70 7.71
CA LYS A 270 13.87 22.09 6.51
C LYS A 270 12.98 20.99 5.94
N TYR A 271 12.39 20.13 6.78
CA TYR A 271 11.41 19.12 6.36
C TYR A 271 10.14 19.77 5.78
N ARG A 272 9.61 20.82 6.42
CA ARG A 272 8.46 21.59 5.92
C ARG A 272 8.72 22.12 4.50
N ALA A 273 9.92 22.66 4.29
CA ALA A 273 10.39 23.17 3.00
C ALA A 273 10.76 22.08 1.98
N GLY A 274 10.68 20.78 2.34
CA GLY A 274 11.04 19.66 1.46
C GLY A 274 12.54 19.50 1.21
N LYS A 275 13.39 20.11 2.05
CA LYS A 275 14.86 20.06 1.92
C LYS A 275 15.48 18.83 2.59
N LEU A 276 14.72 18.12 3.42
CA LEU A 276 15.14 16.91 4.13
C LEU A 276 13.99 15.90 4.16
N PRO A 277 14.26 14.59 4.21
CA PRO A 277 13.26 13.56 4.47
C PRO A 277 12.79 13.59 5.93
N LEU A 278 11.63 12.96 6.20
CA LEU A 278 11.09 12.81 7.55
C LEU A 278 12.05 12.03 8.47
N SER A 279 12.78 11.06 7.91
CA SER A 279 13.73 10.22 8.63
C SER A 279 14.81 11.02 9.36
N SER A 280 15.22 12.17 8.82
CA SER A 280 16.18 13.07 9.48
C SER A 280 15.65 13.61 10.81
N VAL A 281 14.35 13.93 10.89
CA VAL A 281 13.72 14.42 12.12
C VAL A 281 13.46 13.25 13.08
N THR A 282 12.92 12.14 12.59
CA THR A 282 12.55 11.00 13.43
C THR A 282 13.77 10.30 14.02
N ALA A 283 14.92 10.31 13.35
CA ALA A 283 16.17 9.78 13.90
C ALA A 283 16.61 10.51 15.17
N VAL A 284 16.50 11.86 15.19
CA VAL A 284 16.82 12.67 16.38
C VAL A 284 15.86 12.35 17.53
N ILE A 285 14.55 12.32 17.24
CA ILE A 285 13.54 12.00 18.26
C ILE A 285 13.74 10.57 18.80
N ARG A 286 14.06 9.61 17.93
CA ARG A 286 14.35 8.22 18.34
C ARG A 286 15.60 8.15 19.21
N SER A 287 16.66 8.89 18.87
CA SER A 287 17.87 8.99 19.68
C SER A 287 17.57 9.48 21.10
N TRP A 288 16.72 10.51 21.24
CA TRP A 288 16.26 10.97 22.56
C TRP A 288 15.39 9.94 23.29
N ALA A 289 14.50 9.26 22.58
CA ALA A 289 13.71 8.18 23.18
C ALA A 289 14.60 7.06 23.75
N ILE A 290 15.72 6.74 23.08
CA ILE A 290 16.73 5.80 23.57
C ILE A 290 17.47 6.39 24.78
N ARG A 291 18.03 7.59 24.65
CA ARG A 291 18.84 8.26 25.69
C ARG A 291 18.09 8.39 27.01
N TYR A 292 16.83 8.80 26.95
CA TYR A 292 15.98 9.03 28.12
C TYR A 292 15.07 7.84 28.44
N GLN A 293 15.32 6.68 27.84
CA GLN A 293 14.61 5.42 28.10
C GLN A 293 13.08 5.56 28.04
N ASN A 294 12.58 6.33 27.07
CA ASN A 294 11.15 6.55 26.90
C ASN A 294 10.51 5.33 26.21
N GLU A 295 10.13 4.33 27.00
CA GLU A 295 9.55 3.09 26.50
C GLU A 295 8.29 3.29 25.66
N TYR A 296 7.49 4.29 26.01
CA TYR A 296 6.25 4.60 25.30
C TYR A 296 6.53 4.99 23.84
N LEU A 297 7.51 5.88 23.62
CA LEU A 297 7.94 6.28 22.28
C LEU A 297 8.69 5.15 21.56
N LEU A 298 9.53 4.39 22.25
CA LEU A 298 10.29 3.28 21.65
C LEU A 298 9.39 2.18 21.08
N LYS A 299 8.17 2.03 21.58
CA LYS A 299 7.14 1.11 21.06
C LYS A 299 6.32 1.67 19.89
N GLN A 300 6.55 2.91 19.46
CA GLN A 300 5.76 3.54 18.39
C GLN A 300 6.19 3.08 17.00
N ARG A 301 5.25 2.47 16.27
CA ARG A 301 5.42 2.04 14.87
C ARG A 301 5.68 3.19 13.91
N TYR A 302 5.42 4.43 14.31
CA TYR A 302 5.79 5.63 13.55
C TYR A 302 7.28 5.69 13.20
N PHE A 303 8.17 5.15 14.06
CA PHE A 303 9.60 5.11 13.78
C PHE A 303 10.03 4.01 12.79
N GLN A 304 9.24 2.94 12.69
CA GLN A 304 9.60 1.77 11.89
C GLN A 304 8.34 1.01 11.43
N PRO A 305 7.53 1.62 10.54
CA PRO A 305 6.20 1.10 10.17
C PRO A 305 6.26 -0.21 9.38
N TYR A 306 7.41 -0.52 8.79
CA TYR A 306 7.71 -1.74 8.05
C TYR A 306 9.19 -2.13 8.26
N PRO A 307 9.62 -3.35 7.87
CA PRO A 307 10.99 -3.81 8.04
C PRO A 307 12.04 -2.84 7.48
N GLU A 308 13.08 -2.57 8.26
CA GLU A 308 14.16 -1.65 7.90
C GLU A 308 14.89 -1.99 6.59
N PRO A 309 15.11 -3.27 6.22
CA PRO A 309 15.72 -3.60 4.92
C PRO A 309 14.90 -3.15 3.69
N LEU A 310 13.64 -2.78 3.87
CA LEU A 310 12.78 -2.22 2.81
C LEU A 310 12.87 -0.70 2.70
N LEU A 311 13.59 -0.03 3.62
CA LEU A 311 13.85 1.40 3.53
C LEU A 311 14.83 1.67 2.39
N ASP A 312 14.33 2.37 1.39
CA ASP A 312 15.12 2.83 0.26
C ASP A 312 14.76 4.29 0.01
N VAL A 313 15.69 5.21 0.27
CA VAL A 313 15.48 6.66 0.13
C VAL A 313 15.66 7.11 -1.32
N THR A 314 16.11 6.21 -2.21
CA THR A 314 16.31 6.56 -3.61
C THR A 314 14.99 6.58 -4.37
N ASP A 315 14.78 7.68 -5.09
CA ASP A 315 13.85 7.76 -6.20
C ASP A 315 14.64 7.44 -7.48
N SER A 316 14.04 6.70 -8.41
CA SER A 316 14.66 6.37 -9.72
C SER A 316 14.92 7.59 -10.63
N GLY A 317 14.89 8.82 -10.10
CA GLY A 317 15.03 10.08 -10.83
C GLY A 317 13.89 10.36 -11.82
N LYS A 318 12.97 9.41 -12.02
CA LYS A 318 11.84 9.50 -12.94
C LYS A 318 10.56 9.91 -12.20
N GLY A 319 10.70 10.78 -11.20
CA GLY A 319 9.60 11.38 -10.45
C GLY A 319 8.54 11.93 -11.39
N ARG A 320 7.55 11.11 -11.70
CA ARG A 320 6.29 11.60 -12.24
C ARG A 320 5.40 11.78 -11.04
N ASP A 321 5.39 13.00 -10.53
CA ASP A 321 4.30 13.48 -9.71
C ASP A 321 2.99 13.19 -10.47
N TYR A 322 2.21 12.26 -9.92
CA TYR A 322 0.80 12.03 -10.26
C TYR A 322 0.02 11.90 -8.96
#